data_AF-A0A7S3EG77-F1
#
_entry.id   AF-A0A7S3EG77-F1
#
_cell.length_a   1.000
_cell.length_b   1.000
_cell.length_c   1.000
_cell.angle_alpha   90.00
_cell.angle_beta   90.00
_cell.angle_gamma   90.00
#
_symmetry.space_group_name_H-M   'P 1'
#
loop_
_entity.id
_entity.type
_entity.pdbx_description
1 polymer ?
#
loop_
_entity_poly.entity_id
_entity_poly.type
_entity_poly.pdbx_seq_one_letter_code
_entity_poly.pdbx_strand_id
1 'polypeptide(L)'
;MFPQERPPDSAYVGARKRHNIVVFARLRSKRNGHVVCVANYHMPCAYMQQGLMVIHLSLVVNQVQKLCGEDPVVFCGDFNMQPDQGLYKMVVEGIVPEDLDPEVPAYDSWLPTAPEKLLSTYKEFTGSEPEFTNYAKTGDKPEFCATLDYIFISPDLEVVDVESLPTQEEVAGPLPNEEEPSDHLLIAATIRISDKQEKKPENEGKDKQGESISDSEAEPNEENNA
;
A
#
# COMPACT_ATOMS: atom_id res chain seq x y z
N MET A 1 11.93 -37.71 -27.27
CA MET A 1 12.52 -36.40 -26.96
C MET A 1 11.40 -35.57 -26.36
N PHE A 2 11.34 -35.48 -25.03
CA PHE A 2 10.39 -34.58 -24.38
C PHE A 2 10.73 -33.14 -24.81
N PRO A 3 9.76 -32.26 -25.08
CA PRO A 3 10.07 -30.86 -25.29
C PRO A 3 10.84 -30.36 -24.08
N GLN A 4 12.05 -29.86 -24.27
CA GLN A 4 12.72 -29.11 -23.20
C GLN A 4 11.79 -27.95 -22.86
N GLU A 5 11.27 -27.94 -21.63
CA GLU A 5 10.52 -26.81 -21.11
C GLU A 5 11.40 -25.57 -21.28
N ARG A 6 10.87 -24.53 -21.94
CA ARG A 6 11.58 -23.26 -22.02
C ARG A 6 11.80 -22.77 -20.59
N PRO A 7 12.99 -22.27 -20.26
CA PRO A 7 13.19 -21.63 -18.97
C PRO A 7 12.12 -20.55 -18.78
N PRO A 8 11.56 -20.41 -17.57
CA PRO A 8 10.57 -19.39 -17.31
C PRO A 8 11.14 -18.02 -17.68
N ASP A 9 10.29 -17.16 -18.24
CA ASP A 9 10.65 -15.77 -18.49
C ASP A 9 11.16 -15.12 -17.19
N SER A 10 12.06 -14.14 -17.29
CA SER A 10 12.43 -13.32 -16.12
C SER A 10 11.20 -12.60 -15.56
N ALA A 11 11.24 -12.25 -14.27
CA ALA A 11 10.17 -11.49 -13.61
C ALA A 11 9.72 -10.26 -14.43
N TYR A 12 10.68 -9.51 -14.97
CA TYR A 12 10.44 -8.34 -15.81
C TYR A 12 9.68 -8.68 -17.11
N VAL A 13 10.12 -9.71 -17.85
CA VAL A 13 9.46 -10.13 -19.08
C VAL A 13 8.08 -10.71 -18.77
N GLY A 14 7.95 -11.48 -17.69
CA GLY A 14 6.70 -12.03 -17.21
C GLY A 14 5.69 -10.94 -16.86
N ALA A 15 6.11 -9.90 -16.12
CA ALA A 15 5.27 -8.76 -15.74
C ALA A 15 4.72 -8.04 -16.98
N ARG A 16 5.56 -7.77 -17.98
CA ARG A 16 5.15 -7.11 -19.24
C ARG A 16 4.11 -7.89 -20.05
N LYS A 17 4.04 -9.22 -19.87
CA LYS A 17 3.07 -10.09 -20.57
C LYS A 17 1.73 -10.18 -19.83
N ARG A 18 1.60 -9.58 -18.65
CA ARG A 18 0.35 -9.53 -17.89
C ARG A 18 -0.50 -8.36 -18.37
N HIS A 19 -1.82 -8.53 -18.27
CA HIS A 19 -2.82 -7.54 -18.70
C HIS A 19 -3.74 -7.13 -17.53
N ASN A 20 -3.23 -7.22 -16.31
CA ASN A 20 -3.96 -6.86 -15.11
C ASN A 20 -4.25 -5.35 -15.11
N ILE A 21 -5.46 -4.99 -14.68
CA ILE A 21 -5.99 -3.63 -14.74
C ILE A 21 -6.34 -3.19 -13.33
N VAL A 22 -5.94 -1.98 -12.97
CA VAL A 22 -6.46 -1.29 -11.79
C VAL A 22 -7.64 -0.42 -12.20
N VAL A 23 -8.77 -0.56 -11.51
CA VAL A 23 -9.91 0.34 -11.65
C VAL A 23 -9.80 1.41 -10.57
N PHE A 24 -9.98 2.66 -10.93
CA PHE A 24 -9.85 3.80 -10.03
C PHE A 24 -11.04 4.75 -10.16
N ALA A 25 -11.55 5.22 -9.04
CA ALA A 25 -12.56 6.27 -8.96
C ALA A 25 -12.23 7.26 -7.84
N ARG A 26 -12.38 8.56 -8.11
CA ARG A 26 -12.35 9.61 -7.08
C ARG A 26 -13.78 10.05 -6.81
N LEU A 27 -14.29 9.75 -5.62
CA LEU A 27 -15.68 9.92 -5.25
C LEU A 27 -15.83 11.11 -4.30
N ARG A 28 -16.86 11.93 -4.52
CA ARG A 28 -17.21 13.04 -3.63
C ARG A 28 -18.57 12.78 -2.99
N SER A 29 -18.61 12.81 -1.67
CA SER A 29 -19.85 12.74 -0.90
C SER A 29 -20.75 13.93 -1.22
N LYS A 30 -21.99 13.65 -1.63
CA LYS A 30 -23.01 14.69 -1.86
C LYS A 30 -23.51 15.34 -0.58
N ARG A 31 -23.28 14.70 0.58
CA ARG A 31 -23.79 15.15 1.88
C ARG A 31 -22.91 16.21 2.53
N ASN A 32 -21.60 15.99 2.52
CA ASN A 32 -20.62 16.80 3.24
C ASN A 32 -19.39 17.20 2.39
N GLY A 33 -19.35 16.82 1.11
CA GLY A 33 -18.30 17.23 0.19
C GLY A 33 -16.96 16.51 0.36
N HIS A 34 -16.82 15.62 1.36
CA HIS A 34 -15.64 14.78 1.55
C HIS A 34 -15.31 13.99 0.29
N VAL A 35 -14.01 13.81 0.05
CA VAL A 35 -13.50 13.08 -1.10
C VAL A 35 -12.78 11.84 -0.62
N VAL A 36 -12.98 10.73 -1.32
CA VAL A 36 -12.24 9.49 -1.12
C VAL A 36 -11.92 8.89 -2.49
N CYS A 37 -10.70 8.41 -2.63
CA CYS A 37 -10.27 7.62 -3.77
C CYS A 37 -10.55 6.15 -3.49
N VAL A 38 -11.08 5.45 -4.48
CA VAL A 38 -11.33 4.01 -4.42
C VAL A 38 -10.60 3.35 -5.58
N ALA A 39 -9.76 2.38 -5.27
CA ALA A 39 -9.06 1.57 -6.25
C ALA A 39 -9.42 0.09 -6.04
N ASN A 40 -9.47 -0.68 -7.12
CA ASN A 40 -9.60 -2.12 -7.08
C ASN A 40 -8.64 -2.77 -8.05
N TYR A 41 -7.92 -3.80 -7.60
CA TYR A 41 -6.92 -4.50 -8.41
C TYR A 41 -6.98 -6.01 -8.16
N HIS A 42 -6.79 -6.80 -9.20
CA HIS A 42 -6.58 -8.23 -9.09
C HIS A 42 -5.17 -8.51 -9.58
N MET A 43 -4.26 -8.90 -8.69
CA MET A 43 -2.86 -9.14 -8.97
C MET A 43 -2.66 -10.43 -9.80
N PRO A 44 -1.63 -10.53 -10.67
CA PRO A 44 -1.33 -11.80 -11.30
C PRO A 44 -1.09 -12.90 -10.26
N CYS A 45 -1.79 -14.03 -10.39
CA CYS A 45 -1.49 -15.25 -9.66
C CYS A 45 -0.15 -15.83 -10.15
N ALA A 46 0.95 -15.36 -9.55
CA ALA A 46 2.32 -15.66 -9.96
C ALA A 46 3.22 -15.93 -8.73
N TYR A 47 2.70 -16.66 -7.74
CA TYR A 47 3.38 -16.93 -6.46
C TYR A 47 4.75 -17.63 -6.61
N MET A 48 4.99 -18.34 -7.71
CA MET A 48 6.31 -18.92 -8.05
C MET A 48 7.31 -17.91 -8.65
N GLN A 49 6.87 -16.69 -8.94
CA GLN A 49 7.65 -15.59 -9.52
C GLN A 49 7.39 -14.30 -8.73
N GLN A 50 7.70 -14.28 -7.44
CA GLN A 50 7.39 -13.14 -6.56
C GLN A 50 8.00 -11.82 -7.06
N GLY A 51 9.16 -11.83 -7.74
CA GLY A 51 9.70 -10.62 -8.37
C GLY A 51 8.76 -9.99 -9.42
N LEU A 52 7.97 -10.79 -10.15
CA LEU A 52 6.93 -10.29 -11.05
C LEU A 52 5.87 -9.54 -10.25
N MET A 53 5.43 -10.14 -9.13
CA MET A 53 4.44 -9.55 -8.24
C MET A 53 4.95 -8.26 -7.60
N VAL A 54 6.23 -8.17 -7.25
CA VAL A 54 6.88 -6.93 -6.77
C VAL A 54 6.76 -5.82 -7.80
N ILE A 55 7.05 -6.11 -9.09
CA ILE A 55 6.89 -5.12 -10.17
C ILE A 55 5.45 -4.62 -10.23
N HIS A 56 4.48 -5.53 -10.26
CA HIS A 56 3.07 -5.16 -10.33
C HIS A 56 2.61 -4.36 -9.12
N LEU A 57 2.97 -4.80 -7.91
CA LEU A 57 2.58 -4.16 -6.66
C LEU A 57 3.19 -2.77 -6.54
N SER A 58 4.49 -2.64 -6.84
CA SER A 58 5.18 -1.34 -6.85
C SER A 58 4.49 -0.37 -7.81
N LEU A 59 4.28 -0.77 -9.06
CA LEU A 59 3.66 0.10 -10.06
C LEU A 59 2.24 0.51 -9.67
N VAL A 60 1.40 -0.43 -9.21
CA VAL A 60 -0.01 -0.15 -8.93
C VAL A 60 -0.17 0.72 -7.68
N VAL A 61 0.57 0.46 -6.59
CA VAL A 61 0.47 1.25 -5.35
C VAL A 61 0.97 2.67 -5.62
N ASN A 62 2.11 2.84 -6.29
CA ASN A 62 2.63 4.15 -6.67
C ASN A 62 1.64 4.92 -7.56
N GLN A 63 1.07 4.25 -8.57
CA GLN A 63 0.15 4.90 -9.50
C GLN A 63 -1.17 5.29 -8.81
N VAL A 64 -1.72 4.44 -7.95
CA VAL A 64 -2.94 4.74 -7.18
C VAL A 64 -2.70 5.95 -6.27
N GLN A 65 -1.65 5.95 -5.45
CA GLN A 65 -1.36 7.07 -4.56
C GLN A 65 -1.07 8.38 -5.32
N LYS A 66 -0.38 8.30 -6.44
CA LYS A 66 -0.18 9.45 -7.34
C LYS A 66 -1.50 10.01 -7.86
N LEU A 67 -2.48 9.17 -8.20
CA LEU A 67 -3.80 9.60 -8.65
C LEU A 67 -4.64 10.19 -7.50
N CYS A 68 -4.45 9.71 -6.27
CA CYS A 68 -5.09 10.26 -5.08
C CYS A 68 -4.58 11.65 -4.73
N GLY A 69 -3.28 11.90 -4.90
CA GLY A 69 -2.65 13.11 -4.38
C GLY A 69 -2.73 13.13 -2.85
N GLU A 70 -3.37 14.16 -2.29
CA GLU A 70 -3.56 14.30 -0.84
C GLU A 70 -4.92 13.76 -0.33
N ASP A 71 -5.72 13.15 -1.20
CA ASP A 71 -7.01 12.59 -0.77
C ASP A 71 -6.86 11.16 -0.23
N PRO A 72 -7.67 10.78 0.77
CA PRO A 72 -7.61 9.45 1.35
C PRO A 72 -7.99 8.37 0.34
N VAL A 73 -7.44 7.17 0.50
CA VAL A 73 -7.66 6.05 -0.41
C VAL A 73 -8.20 4.81 0.30
N VAL A 74 -9.13 4.13 -0.35
CA VAL A 74 -9.52 2.75 -0.08
C VAL A 74 -9.08 1.91 -1.28
N PHE A 75 -8.13 1.01 -1.09
CA PHE A 75 -7.57 0.16 -2.12
C PHE A 75 -7.88 -1.31 -1.84
N CYS A 76 -8.86 -1.84 -2.59
CA CYS A 76 -9.30 -3.23 -2.46
C CYS A 76 -8.64 -4.14 -3.49
N GLY A 77 -8.68 -5.44 -3.26
CA GLY A 77 -8.32 -6.40 -4.28
C GLY A 77 -8.03 -7.81 -3.78
N ASP A 78 -7.94 -8.72 -4.74
CA ASP A 78 -7.19 -9.97 -4.61
C ASP A 78 -5.73 -9.67 -4.97
N PHE A 79 -4.86 -9.66 -3.97
CA PHE A 79 -3.45 -9.37 -4.16
C PHE A 79 -2.61 -10.64 -4.36
N ASN A 80 -3.22 -11.83 -4.30
CA ASN A 80 -2.54 -13.13 -4.44
C ASN A 80 -1.29 -13.27 -3.54
N MET A 81 -1.24 -12.54 -2.42
CA MET A 81 -0.14 -12.53 -1.45
C MET A 81 -0.66 -12.85 -0.05
N GLN A 82 0.16 -13.52 0.76
CA GLN A 82 -0.19 -13.88 2.14
C GLN A 82 0.38 -12.87 3.15
N PRO A 83 -0.20 -12.75 4.36
CA PRO A 83 0.21 -11.76 5.36
C PRO A 83 1.68 -11.84 5.84
N ASP A 84 2.29 -13.02 5.73
CA ASP A 84 3.67 -13.27 6.16
C ASP A 84 4.72 -12.95 5.07
N GLN A 85 4.29 -12.69 3.85
CA GLN A 85 5.16 -12.45 2.70
C GLN A 85 5.69 -11.00 2.65
N GLY A 86 6.86 -10.83 2.04
CA GLY A 86 7.47 -9.49 1.84
C GLY A 86 6.57 -8.54 1.03
N LEU A 87 5.79 -9.08 0.10
CA LEU A 87 4.82 -8.30 -0.69
C LEU A 87 3.78 -7.59 0.20
N TYR A 88 3.26 -8.28 1.21
CA TYR A 88 2.30 -7.67 2.15
C TYR A 88 2.97 -6.54 2.96
N LYS A 89 4.19 -6.78 3.46
CA LYS A 89 4.99 -5.76 4.17
C LYS A 89 5.29 -4.54 3.31
N MET A 90 5.44 -4.73 2.00
CA MET A 90 5.62 -3.62 1.07
C MET A 90 4.47 -2.62 1.11
N VAL A 91 3.24 -3.09 1.33
CA VAL A 91 2.06 -2.22 1.46
C VAL A 91 1.96 -1.62 2.86
N VAL A 92 2.10 -2.44 3.90
CA VAL A 92 1.77 -2.02 5.28
C VAL A 92 2.93 -1.37 6.04
N GLU A 93 4.16 -1.59 5.61
CA GLU A 93 5.37 -0.97 6.17
C GLU A 93 5.98 0.07 5.23
N GLY A 94 5.63 0.04 3.93
CA GLY A 94 6.22 0.95 2.94
C GLY A 94 7.68 0.62 2.60
N ILE A 95 8.05 -0.66 2.64
CA ILE A 95 9.43 -1.12 2.44
C ILE A 95 9.48 -2.17 1.32
N VAL A 96 10.37 -1.99 0.35
CA VAL A 96 10.61 -3.03 -0.68
C VAL A 96 11.47 -4.14 -0.08
N PRO A 97 11.05 -5.42 -0.13
CA PRO A 97 11.85 -6.54 0.38
C PRO A 97 13.11 -6.75 -0.47
N GLU A 98 14.29 -6.73 0.18
CA GLU A 98 15.58 -6.92 -0.50
C GLU A 98 15.70 -8.30 -1.17
N ASP A 99 15.08 -9.33 -0.57
CA ASP A 99 15.11 -10.71 -1.06
C ASP A 99 14.20 -10.95 -2.27
N LEU A 100 13.29 -10.01 -2.56
CA LEU A 100 12.34 -10.10 -3.68
C LEU A 100 12.62 -9.07 -4.78
N ASP A 101 13.78 -8.42 -4.75
CA ASP A 101 14.17 -7.41 -5.75
C ASP A 101 14.23 -8.05 -7.16
N PRO A 102 13.36 -7.64 -8.10
CA PRO A 102 13.34 -8.20 -9.44
C PRO A 102 14.56 -7.76 -10.24
N GLU A 103 15.15 -8.68 -11.00
CA GLU A 103 16.16 -8.31 -11.99
C GLU A 103 15.54 -7.44 -13.09
N VAL A 104 15.90 -6.16 -13.11
CA VAL A 104 15.52 -5.19 -14.14
C VAL A 104 16.62 -5.11 -15.21
N PRO A 105 16.29 -5.20 -16.52
CA PRO A 105 17.29 -5.09 -17.57
C PRO A 105 18.04 -3.75 -17.56
N ALA A 106 19.34 -3.76 -17.89
CA ALA A 106 20.20 -2.57 -17.84
C ALA A 106 19.75 -1.36 -18.69
N TYR A 107 18.84 -1.55 -19.65
CA TYR A 107 18.28 -0.46 -20.46
C TYR A 107 17.09 0.24 -19.80
N ASP A 108 16.54 -0.31 -18.72
CA ASP A 108 15.43 0.26 -17.95
C ASP A 108 15.97 0.69 -16.59
N SER A 109 15.75 1.97 -16.25
CA SER A 109 16.21 2.56 -14.99
C SER A 109 15.17 2.46 -13.87
N TRP A 110 14.04 1.81 -14.12
CA TRP A 110 13.02 1.61 -13.10
C TRP A 110 13.55 0.72 -11.98
N LEU A 111 13.24 1.10 -10.74
CA LEU A 111 13.50 0.33 -9.54
C LEU A 111 12.20 0.20 -8.75
N PRO A 112 12.00 -0.92 -8.03
CA PRO A 112 10.85 -1.05 -7.15
C PRO A 112 10.92 0.01 -6.05
N THR A 113 9.78 0.67 -5.84
CA THR A 113 9.57 1.57 -4.69
C THR A 113 8.28 1.17 -3.98
N ALA A 114 8.25 1.44 -2.68
CA ALA A 114 7.06 1.39 -1.86
C ALA A 114 6.76 2.83 -1.41
N PRO A 115 5.59 3.40 -1.74
CA PRO A 115 5.27 4.77 -1.39
C PRO A 115 4.74 4.83 0.06
N GLU A 116 3.79 5.71 0.38
CA GLU A 116 3.26 5.80 1.74
C GLU A 116 2.60 4.48 2.14
N LYS A 117 2.83 4.05 3.39
CA LYS A 117 2.21 2.82 3.88
C LYS A 117 0.69 2.95 3.92
N LEU A 118 0.01 1.85 3.62
CA LEU A 118 -1.43 1.71 3.82
C LEU A 118 -1.69 0.78 5.01
N LEU A 119 -2.90 0.80 5.56
CA LEU A 119 -3.32 -0.06 6.65
C LEU A 119 -4.31 -1.09 6.14
N SER A 120 -4.23 -2.34 6.61
CA SER A 120 -5.27 -3.34 6.31
C SER A 120 -6.44 -3.16 7.28
N THR A 121 -7.67 -3.06 6.77
CA THR A 121 -8.84 -2.83 7.64
C THR A 121 -9.03 -3.94 8.67
N TYR A 122 -8.80 -5.20 8.28
CA TYR A 122 -8.95 -6.34 9.20
C TYR A 122 -7.90 -6.29 10.30
N LYS A 123 -6.63 -6.15 9.93
CA LYS A 123 -5.54 -6.05 10.92
C LYS A 123 -5.71 -4.86 11.87
N GLU A 124 -6.14 -3.70 11.38
CA GLU A 124 -6.37 -2.54 12.24
C GLU A 124 -7.54 -2.74 13.21
N PHE A 125 -8.61 -3.42 12.78
CA PHE A 125 -9.81 -3.58 13.59
C PHE A 125 -9.73 -4.75 14.58
N THR A 126 -9.24 -5.90 14.14
CA THR A 126 -9.20 -7.13 14.94
C THR A 126 -7.84 -7.37 15.61
N GLY A 127 -6.79 -6.69 15.15
CA GLY A 127 -5.40 -6.92 15.54
C GLY A 127 -4.65 -7.94 14.69
N SER A 128 -5.33 -8.65 13.77
CA SER A 128 -4.72 -9.62 12.86
C SER A 128 -5.45 -9.72 11.53
N GLU A 129 -4.80 -10.27 10.51
CA GLU A 129 -5.51 -10.66 9.29
C GLU A 129 -6.42 -11.87 9.58
N PRO A 130 -7.50 -12.08 8.79
CA PRO A 130 -8.33 -13.27 8.91
C PRO A 130 -7.52 -14.55 8.61
N GLU A 131 -8.05 -15.71 9.04
CA GLU A 131 -7.41 -17.01 8.77
C GLU A 131 -7.31 -17.28 7.27
N PHE A 132 -8.39 -17.01 6.54
CA PHE A 132 -8.41 -17.12 5.10
C PHE A 132 -9.43 -16.17 4.48
N THR A 133 -9.19 -15.86 3.21
CA THR A 133 -10.16 -15.24 2.31
C THR A 133 -10.32 -16.07 1.04
N ASN A 134 -9.43 -17.01 0.77
CA ASN A 134 -9.54 -18.02 -0.28
C ASN A 134 -9.40 -19.42 0.32
N TYR A 135 -10.29 -20.34 -0.05
CA TYR A 135 -10.19 -21.76 0.29
C TYR A 135 -10.50 -22.62 -0.94
N ALA A 136 -9.54 -22.78 -1.83
CA ALA A 136 -9.72 -23.40 -3.13
C ALA A 136 -9.15 -24.83 -3.22
N LYS A 137 -9.74 -25.63 -4.13
CA LYS A 137 -9.18 -26.90 -4.61
C LYS A 137 -9.27 -26.99 -6.12
N THR A 138 -8.12 -27.09 -6.79
CA THR A 138 -8.05 -27.15 -8.26
C THR A 138 -7.52 -28.50 -8.74
N GLY A 139 -8.41 -29.34 -9.26
CA GLY A 139 -8.05 -30.67 -9.77
C GLY A 139 -7.42 -31.54 -8.67
N ASP A 140 -6.29 -32.16 -8.99
CA ASP A 140 -5.57 -33.06 -8.08
C ASP A 140 -4.56 -32.34 -7.15
N LYS A 141 -4.54 -31.00 -7.16
CA LYS A 141 -3.65 -30.24 -6.28
C LYS A 141 -4.13 -30.32 -4.82
N PRO A 142 -3.21 -30.18 -3.84
CA PRO A 142 -3.59 -29.97 -2.46
C PRO A 142 -4.53 -28.78 -2.33
N GLU A 143 -5.40 -28.84 -1.33
CA GLU A 143 -6.22 -27.71 -0.93
C GLU A 143 -5.34 -26.53 -0.54
N PHE A 144 -5.76 -25.34 -0.96
CA PHE A 144 -5.11 -24.09 -0.64
C PHE A 144 -6.09 -23.25 0.18
N CYS A 145 -5.68 -22.82 1.36
CA CYS A 145 -6.48 -22.02 2.28
C CYS A 145 -5.58 -20.92 2.84
N ALA A 146 -5.84 -19.67 2.49
CA ALA A 146 -5.06 -18.53 2.95
C ALA A 146 -5.79 -17.20 2.74
N THR A 147 -5.29 -16.16 3.40
CA THR A 147 -5.71 -14.78 3.16
C THR A 147 -4.95 -14.19 1.99
N LEU A 148 -5.68 -13.79 0.96
CA LEU A 148 -5.17 -13.20 -0.29
C LEU A 148 -5.83 -11.85 -0.62
N ASP A 149 -7.00 -11.59 -0.04
CA ASP A 149 -7.85 -10.45 -0.33
C ASP A 149 -7.73 -9.42 0.79
N TYR A 150 -7.60 -8.15 0.40
CA TYR A 150 -7.37 -7.07 1.35
C TYR A 150 -8.19 -5.83 0.97
N ILE A 151 -8.61 -5.10 2.01
CA ILE A 151 -9.06 -3.71 1.91
C ILE A 151 -7.98 -2.89 2.61
N PHE A 152 -7.13 -2.23 1.82
CA PHE A 152 -6.14 -1.31 2.33
C PHE A 152 -6.69 0.12 2.39
N ILE A 153 -6.30 0.89 3.40
CA ILE A 153 -6.72 2.28 3.58
C ILE A 153 -5.53 3.20 3.86
N SER A 154 -5.64 4.48 3.51
CA SER A 154 -4.67 5.47 3.97
C SER A 154 -4.78 5.68 5.50
N PRO A 155 -3.68 6.03 6.19
CA PRO A 155 -3.67 6.16 7.66
C PRO A 155 -4.58 7.24 8.26
N ASP A 156 -5.12 8.14 7.45
CA ASP A 156 -6.04 9.20 7.86
C ASP A 156 -7.52 8.76 7.90
N LEU A 157 -7.79 7.52 7.49
CA LEU A 157 -9.11 6.88 7.60
C LEU A 157 -9.21 6.03 8.87
N GLU A 158 -10.39 6.01 9.49
CA GLU A 158 -10.66 5.22 10.69
C GLU A 158 -11.50 3.99 10.33
N VAL A 159 -11.07 2.80 10.76
CA VAL A 159 -11.85 1.57 10.64
C VAL A 159 -12.85 1.50 11.78
N VAL A 160 -14.13 1.41 11.44
CA VAL A 160 -15.24 1.37 12.41
C VAL A 160 -15.68 -0.06 12.68
N ASP A 161 -15.68 -0.89 11.64
CA ASP A 161 -16.12 -2.29 11.70
C ASP A 161 -15.63 -3.07 10.49
N VAL A 162 -15.59 -4.39 10.59
CA VAL A 162 -15.33 -5.31 9.46
C VAL A 162 -16.32 -6.48 9.49
N GLU A 163 -16.62 -7.04 8.32
CA GLU A 163 -17.45 -8.25 8.25
C GLU A 163 -16.73 -9.41 8.92
N SER A 164 -17.44 -10.12 9.80
CA SER A 164 -16.88 -11.28 10.50
C SER A 164 -16.75 -12.45 9.52
N LEU A 165 -15.52 -12.89 9.28
CA LEU A 165 -15.27 -14.07 8.45
C LEU A 165 -15.25 -15.33 9.32
N PRO A 166 -15.76 -16.47 8.80
CA PRO A 166 -15.65 -17.74 9.50
C PRO A 166 -14.21 -18.22 9.57
N THR A 167 -13.90 -19.00 10.60
CA THR A 167 -12.66 -19.79 10.70
C THR A 167 -12.70 -20.98 9.75
N GLN A 168 -11.54 -21.57 9.46
CA GLN A 168 -11.47 -22.72 8.54
C GLN A 168 -12.29 -23.92 9.04
N GLU A 169 -12.44 -24.08 10.36
CA GLU A 169 -13.22 -25.17 10.98
C GLU A 169 -14.73 -24.97 10.85
N GLU A 170 -15.19 -23.73 10.68
CA GLU A 170 -16.62 -23.38 10.56
C GLU A 170 -17.15 -23.56 9.13
N VAL A 171 -16.27 -23.72 8.14
CA VAL A 171 -16.64 -23.85 6.73
C VAL A 171 -16.49 -25.29 6.25
N ALA A 172 -17.53 -25.81 5.60
CA ALA A 172 -17.50 -27.08 4.87
C ALA A 172 -16.72 -26.94 3.55
N GLY A 173 -15.40 -26.73 3.64
CA GLY A 173 -14.53 -26.51 2.49
C GLY A 173 -14.09 -27.80 1.77
N PRO A 174 -13.39 -27.66 0.63
CA PRO A 174 -13.01 -26.40 -0.03
C PRO A 174 -14.22 -25.71 -0.68
N LEU A 175 -14.02 -24.44 -1.02
CA LEU A 175 -14.95 -23.58 -1.74
C LEU A 175 -14.67 -23.60 -3.26
N PRO A 176 -15.66 -23.31 -4.12
CA PRO A 176 -17.07 -23.08 -3.79
C PRO A 176 -17.79 -24.36 -3.34
N ASN A 177 -18.89 -24.21 -2.60
CA ASN A 177 -19.75 -25.31 -2.13
C ASN A 177 -21.25 -24.94 -2.25
N GLU A 178 -22.14 -25.67 -1.56
CA GLU A 178 -23.59 -25.40 -1.62
C GLU A 178 -24.00 -24.06 -0.96
N GLU A 179 -23.19 -23.55 -0.03
CA GLU A 179 -23.48 -22.35 0.76
C GLU A 179 -22.73 -21.10 0.23
N GLU A 180 -21.53 -21.29 -0.31
CA GLU A 180 -20.66 -20.22 -0.81
C GLU A 180 -20.32 -20.44 -2.30
N PRO A 181 -20.81 -19.58 -3.21
CA PRO A 181 -20.64 -19.76 -4.66
C PRO A 181 -19.26 -19.39 -5.21
N SER A 182 -18.38 -18.77 -4.44
CA SER A 182 -17.00 -18.45 -4.84
C SER A 182 -16.00 -19.27 -4.04
N ASP A 183 -14.78 -19.45 -4.55
CA ASP A 183 -13.64 -19.96 -3.76
C ASP A 183 -13.03 -18.91 -2.81
N HIS A 184 -13.52 -17.67 -2.89
CA HIS A 184 -13.15 -16.55 -2.02
C HIS A 184 -14.34 -16.11 -1.16
N LEU A 185 -14.06 -15.70 0.07
CA LEU A 185 -15.03 -15.07 0.95
C LEU A 185 -15.19 -13.58 0.63
N LEU A 186 -16.41 -13.07 0.74
CA LEU A 186 -16.66 -11.64 0.69
C LEU A 186 -16.06 -10.97 1.92
N ILE A 187 -15.19 -9.99 1.70
CA ILE A 187 -14.67 -9.11 2.75
C ILE A 187 -15.37 -7.75 2.70
N ALA A 188 -15.63 -7.15 3.86
CA ALA A 188 -16.23 -5.83 3.94
C ALA A 188 -15.70 -5.04 5.14
N ALA A 189 -15.70 -3.72 5.03
CA ALA A 189 -15.31 -2.81 6.10
C ALA A 189 -16.18 -1.56 6.12
N THR A 190 -16.50 -1.09 7.31
CA THR A 190 -17.08 0.24 7.54
C THR A 190 -15.95 1.20 7.89
N ILE A 191 -15.80 2.25 7.09
CA ILE A 191 -14.72 3.24 7.25
C ILE A 191 -15.32 4.62 7.51
N ARG A 192 -14.74 5.37 8.44
CA ARG A 192 -15.09 6.76 8.73
C ARG A 192 -14.07 7.70 8.10
N ILE A 193 -14.59 8.67 7.35
CA ILE A 193 -13.82 9.77 6.78
C ILE A 193 -13.95 10.97 7.72
N SER A 194 -12.83 11.43 8.26
CA SER A 194 -12.78 12.60 9.15
C SER A 194 -12.59 13.90 8.38
N ASP A 195 -12.97 15.02 8.97
CA ASP A 195 -12.62 16.34 8.43
C ASP A 195 -11.09 16.51 8.43
N LYS A 196 -10.52 16.95 7.31
CA LYS A 196 -9.10 17.33 7.24
C LYS A 196 -8.85 18.39 8.31
N GLN A 197 -8.03 18.09 9.32
CA GLN A 197 -7.54 19.14 10.21
C GLN A 197 -6.71 20.10 9.35
N GLU A 198 -7.08 21.39 9.35
CA GLU A 198 -6.24 22.41 8.73
C GLU A 198 -4.85 22.33 9.36
N LYS A 199 -3.83 21.96 8.57
CA LYS A 199 -2.44 22.13 8.99
C LYS A 199 -2.26 23.62 9.26
N LYS A 200 -2.14 24.01 10.54
CA LYS A 200 -1.72 25.36 10.88
C LYS A 200 -0.40 25.63 10.16
N PRO A 201 -0.25 26.77 9.45
CA PRO A 201 1.03 27.11 8.86
C PRO A 201 2.09 27.07 9.97
N GLU A 202 3.15 26.31 9.74
CA GLU A 202 4.31 26.31 10.60
C GLU A 202 4.82 27.76 10.68
N ASN A 203 4.86 28.28 11.90
CA ASN A 203 5.32 29.62 12.15
C ASN A 203 6.82 29.64 11.79
N GLU A 204 7.18 30.25 10.66
CA GLU A 204 8.57 30.54 10.34
C GLU A 204 9.17 31.33 11.51
N GLY A 205 10.01 30.66 12.29
CA GLY A 205 10.71 31.23 13.42
C GLY A 205 11.53 32.42 12.95
N LYS A 206 11.14 33.60 13.41
CA LYS A 206 11.98 34.81 13.35
C LYS A 206 13.20 34.61 14.25
N ASP A 207 14.28 34.08 13.71
CA ASP A 207 15.62 34.32 14.26
C ASP A 207 16.22 35.53 13.57
N LYS A 208 15.95 36.70 14.15
CA LYS A 208 16.84 37.86 14.08
C LYS A 208 17.16 38.28 15.51
N GLN A 209 18.14 37.63 16.11
CA GLN A 209 18.87 38.23 17.23
C GLN A 209 19.77 39.31 16.64
N GLY A 210 19.36 40.57 16.83
CA GLY A 210 20.22 41.72 16.63
C GLY A 210 21.20 41.81 17.79
N GLU A 211 22.49 41.79 17.46
CA GLU A 211 23.56 42.20 18.35
C GLU A 211 23.37 43.67 18.74
N SER A 212 23.20 43.95 20.03
CA SER A 212 23.42 45.27 20.60
C SER A 212 24.83 45.32 21.16
N ILE A 213 25.77 45.86 20.40
CA ILE A 213 27.10 46.24 20.89
C ILE A 213 26.98 47.58 21.60
N SER A 214 27.49 47.59 22.83
CA SER A 214 27.53 48.69 23.77
C SER A 214 28.52 49.78 23.37
N ASP A 215 28.09 51.03 23.41
CA ASP A 215 28.92 52.23 23.35
C ASP A 215 29.83 52.34 24.58
N SER A 216 31.14 52.49 24.34
CA SER A 216 32.06 53.15 25.26
C SER A 216 33.23 53.74 24.48
N GLU A 217 33.10 54.99 24.05
CA GLU A 217 34.25 55.83 23.66
C GLU A 217 34.55 56.80 24.80
N ALA A 218 35.77 56.71 25.33
CA ALA A 218 36.38 57.74 26.13
C ALA A 218 37.86 57.80 25.73
N GLU A 219 38.25 58.85 25.00
CA GLU A 219 39.65 59.26 24.88
C GLU A 219 39.78 60.80 24.90
N PRO A 220 40.96 61.32 25.29
CA PRO A 220 41.06 62.50 26.14
C PRO A 220 41.32 63.81 25.40
N ASN A 221 41.26 64.89 26.19
CA ASN A 221 41.54 66.27 25.84
C ASN A 221 42.97 66.56 25.33
N GLU A 222 43.03 67.70 24.64
CA GLU A 222 44.16 68.65 24.50
C GLU A 222 45.11 68.56 23.28
N GLU A 223 44.93 69.58 22.44
CA GLU A 223 45.93 70.54 21.97
C GLU A 223 47.06 70.18 20.97
N ASN A 224 46.95 70.90 19.85
CA ASN A 224 47.96 71.75 19.21
C ASN A 224 48.98 71.18 18.21
N ASN A 225 48.96 71.92 17.08
CA ASN A 225 50.03 72.39 16.21
C ASN A 225 50.52 71.54 15.03
N ALA A 226 50.39 72.22 13.87
CA ALA A 226 51.16 72.20 12.64
C ALA A 226 50.92 71.05 11.64
#